data_AF-A0AAD2D8H0-F1
#
_entry.id   AF-A0AAD2D8H0-F1
#
_cell.length_a   1.000
_cell.length_b   1.000
_cell.length_c   1.000
_cell.angle_alpha   90.00
_cell.angle_beta   90.00
_cell.angle_gamma   90.00
#
_symmetry.space_group_name_H-M   'P 1'
#
loop_
_entity.id
_entity.type
_entity.pdbx_description
1 polymer ?
#
loop_
_entity_poly.entity_id
_entity_poly.type
_entity_poly.pdbx_seq_one_letter_code
_entity_poly.pdbx_strand_id
1 'polypeptide(L)'
;MDREMYKDQTGFSWHDPVWLQQNPLTEDTCISYFHGSIFYDNDKDLVYKATKINPNADDQGFRVTKSVKEYNNTLKCVSMYFIIDGIIFQAASLRAVLEERLERASFCLKNAIQSILKNGNHSLKEKVPWGGENQDDDVDYDFLFEESKPKRVEKILTSALNELDDL
;
A
#
# COMPACT_ATOMS: atom_id res chain seq x y z
N MET A 1 -5.51 -2.68 -27.97
CA MET A 1 -6.84 -2.20 -27.52
C MET A 1 -6.84 -2.43 -26.01
N ASP A 2 -6.33 -1.46 -25.26
CA ASP A 2 -6.23 -1.56 -23.81
C ASP A 2 -7.65 -1.42 -23.25
N ARG A 3 -8.27 -2.56 -22.90
CA ARG A 3 -9.49 -2.51 -22.09
C ARG A 3 -9.10 -1.84 -20.78
N GLU A 4 -9.75 -0.72 -20.44
CA GLU A 4 -9.74 -0.15 -19.09
C GLU A 4 -10.38 -1.17 -18.13
N MET A 5 -9.65 -2.23 -17.79
CA MET A 5 -10.16 -3.36 -17.02
C MET A 5 -10.22 -3.07 -15.53
N TYR A 6 -9.45 -2.09 -15.07
CA TYR A 6 -9.30 -1.76 -13.66
C TYR A 6 -9.85 -0.36 -13.40
N LYS A 7 -10.98 -0.30 -12.68
CA LYS A 7 -11.51 0.94 -12.09
C LYS A 7 -11.14 0.95 -10.62
N ASP A 8 -10.41 1.97 -10.20
CA ASP A 8 -10.09 2.15 -8.78
C ASP A 8 -11.32 2.68 -8.05
N GLN A 9 -11.83 1.88 -7.10
CA GLN A 9 -12.94 2.20 -6.21
C GLN A 9 -12.54 1.97 -4.75
N THR A 10 -11.23 1.97 -4.44
CA THR A 10 -10.69 1.75 -3.07
C THR A 10 -11.17 2.77 -2.02
N GLY A 11 -11.70 3.91 -2.44
CA GLY A 11 -12.32 4.92 -1.57
C GLY A 11 -13.82 4.71 -1.29
N PHE A 12 -14.46 3.70 -1.87
CA PHE A 12 -15.89 3.43 -1.69
C PHE A 12 -16.12 2.16 -0.87
N SER A 13 -17.24 2.16 -0.17
CA SER A 13 -17.80 0.96 0.46
C SER A 13 -19.27 0.83 0.08
N TRP A 14 -19.79 -0.39 0.17
CA TRP A 14 -21.19 -0.68 -0.11
C TRP A 14 -21.75 -1.61 0.97
N HIS A 15 -23.00 -1.38 1.36
CA HIS A 15 -23.69 -2.16 2.37
C HIS A 15 -25.20 -2.08 2.12
N ASP A 16 -25.88 -3.23 2.14
CA ASP A 16 -27.34 -3.31 2.06
C ASP A 16 -27.89 -4.08 3.27
N PRO A 17 -28.35 -3.37 4.31
CA PRO A 17 -28.87 -3.99 5.52
C PRO A 17 -30.23 -4.67 5.29
N VAL A 18 -31.03 -4.21 4.32
CA VAL A 18 -32.36 -4.77 4.05
C VAL A 18 -32.21 -6.15 3.42
N TRP A 19 -31.28 -6.29 2.48
CA TRP A 19 -30.98 -7.58 1.87
C TRP A 19 -30.43 -8.57 2.90
N LEU A 20 -29.53 -8.14 3.78
CA LEU A 20 -28.90 -8.99 4.80
C LEU A 20 -29.88 -9.46 5.89
N GLN A 21 -30.95 -8.69 6.17
CA GLN A 21 -32.02 -9.14 7.06
C GLN A 21 -32.78 -10.34 6.49
N GLN A 22 -32.94 -10.39 5.16
CA GLN A 22 -33.69 -11.44 4.47
C GLN A 22 -32.80 -12.63 4.09
N ASN A 23 -31.52 -12.37 3.82
CA ASN A 23 -30.55 -13.35 3.33
C ASN A 23 -29.27 -13.26 4.16
N PRO A 24 -29.10 -14.14 5.17
CA PRO A 24 -27.87 -14.20 5.94
C PRO A 24 -26.65 -14.42 5.04
N LEU A 25 -25.53 -13.79 5.37
CA LEU A 25 -24.29 -13.88 4.59
C LEU A 25 -23.61 -15.23 4.81
N THR A 26 -23.69 -16.11 3.81
CA THR A 26 -23.10 -17.46 3.81
C THR A 26 -22.26 -17.67 2.55
N GLU A 27 -21.57 -18.81 2.45
CA GLU A 27 -20.80 -19.17 1.24
C GLU A 27 -21.67 -19.16 -0.03
N ASP A 28 -22.93 -19.58 0.07
CA ASP A 28 -23.85 -19.65 -1.06
C ASP A 28 -24.44 -18.28 -1.43
N THR A 29 -24.70 -17.43 -0.43
CA THR A 29 -25.39 -16.16 -0.64
C THR A 29 -24.43 -14.99 -0.88
N CYS A 30 -23.15 -15.11 -0.49
CA CYS A 30 -22.18 -14.01 -0.57
C CYS A 30 -21.97 -13.46 -2.00
N ILE A 31 -21.99 -14.33 -3.01
CA ILE A 31 -21.83 -13.90 -4.41
C ILE A 31 -23.08 -13.16 -4.90
N SER A 32 -24.25 -13.63 -4.49
CA SER A 32 -25.52 -12.97 -4.78
C SER A 32 -25.61 -11.60 -4.10
N TYR A 33 -25.08 -11.48 -2.87
CA TYR A 33 -24.96 -10.20 -2.17
C TYR A 33 -24.04 -9.25 -2.94
N PHE A 34 -22.88 -9.75 -3.38
CA PHE A 34 -21.91 -8.98 -4.15
C PHE A 34 -22.49 -8.45 -5.47
N HIS A 35 -23.38 -9.20 -6.14
CA HIS A 35 -24.05 -8.76 -7.37
C HIS A 35 -24.90 -7.49 -7.20
N GLY A 36 -25.41 -7.21 -5.99
CA GLY A 36 -26.16 -5.99 -5.70
C GLY A 36 -25.29 -4.74 -5.51
N SER A 37 -23.96 -4.91 -5.47
CA SER A 37 -23.03 -3.84 -5.14
C SER A 37 -22.60 -3.01 -6.35
N ILE A 38 -22.09 -1.81 -6.07
CA ILE A 38 -21.47 -0.91 -7.07
C ILE A 38 -20.18 -1.46 -7.70
N PHE A 39 -19.66 -2.59 -7.19
CA PHE A 39 -18.43 -3.22 -7.63
C PHE A 39 -18.68 -4.34 -8.65
N TYR A 40 -19.94 -4.75 -8.82
CA TYR A 40 -20.31 -5.79 -9.76
C TYR A 40 -20.51 -5.23 -11.16
N ASP A 41 -19.75 -5.77 -12.10
CA ASP A 41 -19.92 -5.55 -13.53
C ASP A 41 -20.53 -6.79 -14.20
N ASN A 42 -21.59 -6.58 -14.99
CA ASN A 42 -22.32 -7.61 -15.74
C ASN A 42 -21.66 -7.97 -17.09
N ASP A 43 -20.33 -7.91 -17.16
CA ASP A 43 -19.58 -8.34 -18.36
C ASP A 43 -19.42 -9.88 -18.34
N LYS A 44 -19.69 -10.51 -19.49
CA LYS A 44 -19.64 -11.97 -19.66
C LYS A 44 -18.21 -12.53 -19.61
N ASP A 45 -17.22 -11.69 -19.90
CA ASP A 45 -15.81 -12.07 -19.84
C ASP A 45 -15.28 -12.08 -18.40
N LEU A 46 -16.03 -11.50 -17.46
CA LEU A 46 -15.69 -11.44 -16.04
C LEU A 46 -16.20 -12.67 -15.28
N VAL A 47 -15.37 -13.14 -14.37
CA VAL A 47 -15.65 -14.25 -13.48
C VAL A 47 -15.39 -13.78 -12.06
N TYR A 48 -16.40 -13.94 -11.20
CA TYR A 48 -16.31 -13.65 -9.78
C TYR A 48 -16.26 -14.94 -9.00
N LYS A 49 -15.32 -15.04 -8.06
CA LYS A 49 -15.20 -16.19 -7.17
C LYS A 49 -15.12 -15.70 -5.73
N ALA A 50 -16.05 -16.14 -4.90
CA ALA A 50 -16.01 -15.91 -3.47
C ALA A 50 -15.24 -17.03 -2.75
N THR A 51 -14.52 -16.66 -1.71
CA THR A 51 -13.79 -17.57 -0.81
C THR A 51 -13.86 -17.03 0.60
N LYS A 52 -14.11 -17.88 1.60
CA LYS A 52 -14.06 -17.46 3.01
C LYS A 52 -12.62 -17.05 3.36
N ILE A 53 -12.45 -15.93 4.06
CA ILE A 53 -11.12 -15.39 4.41
C ILE A 53 -10.42 -16.31 5.40
N ASN A 54 -11.15 -16.71 6.44
CA ASN A 54 -10.68 -17.67 7.42
C ASN A 54 -11.66 -18.84 7.49
N PRO A 55 -11.30 -20.03 6.96
CA PRO A 55 -12.19 -21.18 7.01
C PRO A 55 -12.47 -21.65 8.45
N ASN A 56 -11.55 -21.39 9.38
CA ASN A 56 -11.57 -21.92 10.74
C ASN A 56 -12.09 -20.93 11.79
N ALA A 57 -12.35 -19.67 11.41
CA ALA A 57 -12.96 -18.70 12.32
C ALA A 57 -14.47 -18.60 12.07
N ASP A 58 -15.20 -18.29 13.12
CA ASP A 58 -16.63 -17.94 13.08
C ASP A 58 -16.87 -16.59 12.38
N ASP A 59 -15.80 -15.86 12.04
CA ASP A 59 -15.87 -14.60 11.30
C ASP A 59 -16.53 -14.79 9.93
N GLN A 60 -17.53 -13.95 9.63
CA GLN A 60 -18.28 -13.92 8.38
C GLN A 60 -17.56 -13.16 7.25
N GLY A 61 -16.23 -13.26 7.22
CA GLY A 61 -15.39 -12.58 6.24
C GLY A 61 -15.29 -13.35 4.93
N PHE A 62 -15.64 -12.73 3.81
CA PHE A 62 -15.48 -13.29 2.46
C PHE A 62 -14.55 -12.42 1.62
N ARG A 63 -13.80 -13.07 0.74
CA ARG A 63 -13.00 -12.44 -0.31
C ARG A 63 -13.57 -12.82 -1.65
N VAL A 64 -13.90 -11.82 -2.46
CA VAL A 64 -14.35 -11.97 -3.84
C VAL A 64 -13.22 -11.57 -4.79
N THR A 65 -12.83 -12.48 -5.66
CA THR A 65 -11.84 -12.23 -6.72
C THR A 65 -12.57 -11.98 -8.03
N LYS A 66 -12.27 -10.85 -8.68
CA LYS A 66 -12.70 -10.54 -10.05
C LYS A 66 -11.58 -10.91 -11.01
N SER A 67 -11.88 -11.80 -11.94
CA SER A 67 -10.95 -12.26 -12.97
C SER A 67 -11.55 -12.10 -14.35
N VAL A 68 -10.69 -11.97 -15.36
CA VAL A 68 -11.10 -11.98 -16.78
C VAL A 68 -10.64 -13.26 -17.45
N LYS A 69 -11.47 -13.80 -18.33
CA LYS A 69 -11.08 -14.89 -19.23
C LYS A 69 -10.20 -14.36 -20.36
N GLU A 70 -8.99 -14.89 -20.47
CA GLU A 70 -8.11 -14.65 -21.61
C GLU A 70 -8.37 -15.66 -22.75
N TYR A 71 -7.81 -15.38 -23.94
CA TYR A 71 -8.00 -16.16 -25.17
C TYR A 71 -7.66 -17.65 -25.05
N ASN A 72 -6.76 -18.00 -24.14
CA ASN A 72 -6.30 -19.35 -23.81
C ASN A 72 -7.14 -20.03 -22.70
N ASN A 73 -8.29 -19.46 -22.34
CA ASN A 73 -9.14 -19.90 -21.24
C ASN A 73 -8.45 -19.84 -19.85
N THR A 74 -7.35 -19.09 -19.70
CA THR A 74 -6.79 -18.79 -18.39
C THR A 74 -7.50 -17.60 -17.75
N LEU A 75 -7.61 -17.62 -16.42
CA LEU A 75 -8.20 -16.54 -15.65
C LEU A 75 -7.11 -15.62 -15.12
N LYS A 76 -7.16 -14.35 -15.50
CA LYS A 76 -6.29 -13.32 -14.96
C LYS A 76 -7.03 -12.53 -13.88
N CYS A 77 -6.48 -12.51 -12.66
CA CYS A 77 -7.01 -11.69 -11.58
C CYS A 77 -6.84 -10.20 -11.89
N VAL A 78 -7.92 -9.44 -11.76
CA VAL A 78 -7.96 -8.00 -12.05
C VAL A 78 -8.04 -7.20 -10.75
N SER A 79 -8.97 -7.58 -9.88
CA SER A 79 -9.19 -6.92 -8.60
C SER A 79 -9.73 -7.90 -7.56
N MET A 80 -9.64 -7.47 -6.31
CA MET A 80 -10.07 -8.23 -5.15
C MET A 80 -10.94 -7.35 -4.27
N TYR A 81 -11.97 -7.95 -3.69
CA TYR A 81 -12.92 -7.29 -2.81
C TYR A 81 -13.06 -8.11 -1.54
N PHE A 82 -13.34 -7.43 -0.44
CA PHE A 82 -13.62 -8.03 0.84
C PHE A 82 -15.05 -7.70 1.26
N ILE A 83 -15.71 -8.69 1.85
CA ILE A 83 -17.01 -8.56 2.49
C ILE A 83 -16.77 -8.89 3.96
N ILE A 84 -16.85 -7.89 4.83
CA ILE A 84 -16.65 -8.05 6.27
C ILE A 84 -17.85 -7.40 6.96
N ASP A 85 -18.54 -8.13 7.83
CA ASP A 85 -19.76 -7.70 8.51
C ASP A 85 -20.81 -7.11 7.55
N GLY A 86 -20.91 -7.71 6.35
CA GLY A 86 -21.82 -7.25 5.30
C GLY A 86 -21.38 -5.95 4.60
N ILE A 87 -20.21 -5.40 4.90
CA ILE A 87 -19.66 -4.23 4.20
C ILE A 87 -18.70 -4.72 3.12
N ILE A 88 -18.90 -4.24 1.89
CA ILE A 88 -18.06 -4.56 0.74
C ILE A 88 -17.09 -3.41 0.47
N PHE A 89 -15.81 -3.72 0.30
CA PHE A 89 -14.79 -2.77 -0.09
C PHE A 89 -13.76 -3.40 -1.03
N GLN A 90 -13.16 -2.58 -1.89
CA GLN A 90 -12.09 -3.01 -2.80
C GLN A 90 -10.75 -3.04 -2.09
N ALA A 91 -9.98 -4.11 -2.31
CA ALA A 91 -8.62 -4.20 -1.86
C ALA A 91 -7.73 -3.26 -2.68
N ALA A 92 -6.96 -2.40 -2.00
CA ALA A 92 -5.97 -1.56 -2.65
C ALA A 92 -4.84 -2.40 -3.25
N SER A 93 -4.36 -1.99 -4.43
CA SER A 93 -3.17 -2.60 -5.00
C SER A 93 -1.96 -2.33 -4.11
N LEU A 94 -1.05 -3.30 -4.01
CA LEU A 94 0.19 -3.12 -3.22
C LEU A 94 0.96 -1.88 -3.66
N ARG A 95 0.98 -1.61 -4.97
CA ARG A 95 1.59 -0.42 -5.55
C ARG A 95 0.98 0.87 -4.99
N ALA A 96 -0.34 0.99 -5.01
CA ALA A 96 -1.03 2.17 -4.47
C ALA A 96 -0.75 2.38 -2.97
N VAL A 97 -0.73 1.29 -2.20
CA VAL A 97 -0.40 1.36 -0.76
C VAL A 97 1.05 1.82 -0.54
N LEU A 98 2.00 1.34 -1.34
CA LEU A 98 3.40 1.72 -1.24
C LEU A 98 3.64 3.17 -1.67
N GLU A 99 3.02 3.60 -2.78
CA GLU A 99 3.08 4.98 -3.27
C GLU A 99 2.54 5.95 -2.20
N GLU A 100 1.38 5.65 -1.61
CA GLU A 100 0.79 6.49 -0.55
C GLU A 100 1.69 6.60 0.69
N ARG A 101 2.27 5.47 1.13
CA ARG A 101 3.19 5.46 2.27
C ARG A 101 4.47 6.24 1.99
N LEU A 102 5.01 6.13 0.77
CA LEU A 102 6.20 6.86 0.35
C LEU A 102 5.93 8.36 0.28
N GLU A 103 4.78 8.77 -0.26
CA GLU A 103 4.36 10.17 -0.31
C GLU A 103 4.20 10.76 1.10
N ARG A 104 3.55 10.03 2.01
CA ARG A 104 3.43 10.43 3.41
C ARG A 104 4.78 10.59 4.09
N ALA A 105 5.69 9.62 3.91
CA ALA A 105 7.04 9.71 4.45
C ALA A 105 7.80 10.93 3.89
N SER A 106 7.72 11.15 2.59
CA SER A 106 8.32 12.31 1.91
C SER A 106 7.78 13.64 2.44
N PHE A 107 6.45 13.73 2.63
CA PHE A 107 5.80 14.91 3.19
C PHE A 107 6.27 15.17 4.63
N CYS A 108 6.31 14.15 5.48
CA CYS A 108 6.80 14.26 6.85
C CYS A 108 8.27 14.74 6.89
N LEU A 109 9.13 14.18 6.04
CA LEU A 109 10.54 14.59 5.95
C LEU A 109 10.68 16.05 5.49
N LYS A 110 9.93 16.46 4.46
CA LYS A 110 9.93 17.85 3.98
C LYS A 110 9.48 18.81 5.09
N ASN A 111 8.42 18.47 5.82
CA ASN A 111 7.92 19.30 6.91
C ASN A 111 8.90 19.37 8.08
N ALA A 112 9.56 18.26 8.43
CA ALA A 112 10.58 18.23 9.46
C ALA A 112 11.78 19.13 9.09
N ILE A 113 12.30 18.98 7.86
CA ILE A 113 13.40 19.82 7.36
C ILE A 113 13.00 21.30 7.32
N GLN A 114 11.81 21.63 6.81
CA GLN A 114 11.33 23.01 6.80
C GLN A 114 11.16 23.58 8.21
N SER A 115 10.71 22.77 9.16
CA SER A 115 10.60 23.19 10.57
C SER A 115 11.98 23.46 11.17
N ILE A 116 12.97 22.60 10.88
CA ILE A 116 14.36 22.82 11.29
C ILE A 116 14.93 24.08 10.64
N LEU A 117 14.71 24.31 9.34
CA LEU A 117 15.22 25.51 8.67
C LEU A 117 14.59 26.81 9.20
N LYS A 118 13.28 26.80 9.49
CA LYS A 118 12.57 27.94 10.07
C LYS A 118 13.04 28.24 11.50
N ASN A 119 13.25 27.19 12.30
CA ASN A 119 13.67 27.33 13.71
C ASN A 119 15.20 27.50 13.85
N GLY A 120 15.98 27.01 12.89
CA GLY A 120 17.44 27.07 12.87
C GLY A 120 18.00 28.48 12.68
N ASN A 121 17.20 29.41 12.15
CA ASN A 121 17.55 30.84 12.13
C ASN A 121 17.49 31.50 13.52
N HIS A 122 16.92 30.86 14.54
CA HIS A 122 16.84 31.39 15.90
C HIS A 122 17.89 30.83 16.87
N SER A 123 18.72 29.86 16.49
CA SER A 123 19.69 29.26 17.43
C SER A 123 21.02 28.85 16.79
N LEU A 124 21.71 29.81 16.15
CA LEU A 124 23.15 29.69 15.87
C LEU A 124 24.02 30.43 16.90
N LYS A 125 23.42 30.96 17.99
CA LYS A 125 24.16 31.62 19.08
C LYS A 125 24.29 30.80 20.36
N GLU A 126 23.55 29.71 20.51
CA GLU A 126 23.70 28.82 21.65
C GLU A 126 23.95 27.40 21.14
N LYS A 127 25.14 26.87 21.47
CA LYS A 127 25.39 25.43 21.42
C LYS A 127 24.37 24.80 22.37
N VAL A 128 23.26 24.29 21.85
CA VAL A 128 22.35 23.48 22.65
C VAL A 128 23.13 22.19 22.95
N PRO A 129 23.48 21.90 24.22
CA PRO A 129 24.08 20.63 24.55
C PRO A 129 23.03 19.57 24.23
N TRP A 130 23.42 18.53 23.48
CA TRP A 130 22.60 17.34 23.35
C TRP A 130 22.47 16.73 24.75
N GLY A 131 21.36 17.01 25.44
CA GLY A 131 21.03 16.42 26.73
C GLY A 131 20.61 14.97 26.57
N GLY A 132 21.54 14.11 26.22
CA GLY A 132 21.35 12.66 26.29
C GLY A 132 21.55 12.20 27.72
N GLU A 133 20.48 11.92 28.45
CA GLU A 133 20.52 11.31 29.79
C GLU A 133 21.03 9.86 29.81
N ASN A 134 21.58 9.35 28.69
CA ASN A 134 22.24 8.05 28.59
C ASN A 134 23.47 8.16 27.68
N GLN A 135 24.44 8.97 28.08
CA GLN A 135 25.78 8.94 27.50
C GLN A 135 26.54 7.76 28.11
N ASP A 136 26.47 6.59 27.44
CA ASP A 136 27.63 5.70 27.42
C ASP A 136 28.65 6.39 26.51
N ASP A 137 29.70 6.93 27.12
CA ASP A 137 30.67 7.89 26.57
C ASP A 137 31.61 7.37 25.45
N ASP A 138 31.23 6.33 24.69
CA ASP A 138 32.12 5.70 23.70
C ASP A 138 31.60 5.67 22.26
N VAL A 139 30.47 6.34 21.95
CA VAL A 139 30.00 6.43 20.56
C VAL A 139 30.39 7.78 19.96
N ASP A 140 31.52 7.80 19.26
CA ASP A 140 31.97 8.92 18.44
C ASP A 140 31.02 9.08 17.23
N TYR A 141 29.99 9.91 17.40
CA TYR A 141 29.04 10.21 16.32
C TYR A 141 29.69 10.99 15.18
N ASP A 142 30.83 11.66 15.39
CA ASP A 142 31.57 12.32 14.31
C ASP A 142 32.13 11.25 13.34
N PHE A 143 32.54 10.07 13.83
CA PHE A 143 32.93 8.93 12.99
C PHE A 143 31.79 8.43 12.08
N LEU A 144 30.56 8.31 12.61
CA LEU A 144 29.38 7.86 11.86
C LEU A 144 28.99 8.82 10.73
N PHE A 145 29.19 10.14 10.93
CA PHE A 145 28.88 11.14 9.90
C PHE A 145 30.05 11.43 8.96
N GLU A 146 31.31 11.22 9.36
CA GLU A 146 32.46 11.24 8.46
C GLU A 146 32.45 10.08 7.45
N GLU A 147 31.99 8.89 7.84
CA GLU A 147 31.75 7.77 6.92
C GLU A 147 30.52 7.99 6.01
N SER A 148 29.59 8.86 6.42
CA SER A 148 28.39 9.22 5.63
C SER A 148 28.65 10.29 4.55
N LYS A 149 29.85 10.90 4.53
CA LYS A 149 30.28 11.74 3.39
C LYS A 149 30.18 10.87 2.12
N PRO A 150 29.69 11.39 0.98
CA PRO A 150 29.23 10.63 -0.20
C PRO A 150 30.31 9.84 -0.95
N LYS A 151 31.46 9.54 -0.33
CA LYS A 151 32.58 8.81 -0.92
C LYS A 151 32.23 7.37 -1.27
N ARG A 152 31.31 6.71 -0.56
CA ARG A 152 30.97 5.31 -0.85
C ARG A 152 30.04 5.19 -2.06
N VAL A 153 29.09 6.11 -2.23
CA VAL A 153 28.18 6.15 -3.38
C VAL A 153 28.90 6.64 -4.63
N GLU A 154 29.74 7.68 -4.52
CA GLU A 154 30.57 8.13 -5.65
C GLU A 154 31.52 7.03 -6.11
N LYS A 155 32.20 6.31 -5.20
CA LYS A 155 33.12 5.23 -5.57
C LYS A 155 32.41 4.07 -6.27
N ILE A 156 31.20 3.70 -5.82
CA ILE A 156 30.38 2.67 -6.48
C ILE A 156 29.90 3.13 -7.86
N LEU A 157 29.50 4.39 -8.00
CA LEU A 157 29.10 4.97 -9.29
C LEU A 157 30.26 5.08 -10.27
N THR A 158 31.46 5.49 -9.82
CA THR A 158 32.66 5.57 -10.67
C THR A 158 33.14 4.19 -11.10
N SER A 159 33.07 3.18 -10.23
CA SER A 159 33.39 1.79 -10.60
C SER A 159 32.41 1.23 -11.63
N ALA A 160 31.10 1.47 -11.46
CA ALA A 160 30.08 1.01 -12.39
C ALA A 160 30.14 1.73 -13.75
N LEU A 161 30.55 3.01 -13.77
CA LEU A 161 30.76 3.77 -15.01
C LEU A 161 31.99 3.29 -15.79
N ASN A 162 33.10 2.98 -15.10
CA ASN A 162 34.31 2.48 -15.77
C ASN A 162 34.13 1.06 -16.35
N GLU A 163 33.29 0.22 -15.75
CA GLU A 163 32.98 -1.12 -16.29
C GLU A 163 32.09 -1.08 -17.57
N LEU A 164 31.43 0.06 -17.83
CA LEU A 164 30.61 0.27 -19.04
C LEU A 164 31.39 0.84 -20.22
N ASP A 165 32.52 1.50 -19.98
CA ASP A 165 33.39 2.07 -21.03
C ASP A 165 34.40 1.05 -21.61
N ASP A 166 34.57 -0.12 -20.95
CA ASP A 166 35.43 -1.25 -21.39
C ASP A 166 34.65 -2.32 -22.20
N LEU A 167 33.42 -2.03 -22.63
CA LEU A 167 32.57 -2.85 -23.54
C LEU A 167 32.38 -2.16 -24.90
#